data_AF-A0A3B0UEW2-F1
#
_entry.id   AF-A0A3B0UEW2-F1
#
_cell.length_a   1.000
_cell.length_b   1.000
_cell.length_c   1.000
_cell.angle_alpha   90.00
_cell.angle_beta   90.00
_cell.angle_gamma   90.00
#
_symmetry.space_group_name_H-M   'P 1'
#
loop_
_entity.id
_entity.type
_entity.pdbx_description
1 polymer ?
#
loop_
_entity_poly.entity_id
_entity_poly.type
_entity_poly.pdbx_seq_one_letter_code
_entity_poly.pdbx_strand_id
1 'polypeptide(L)' 'MNTNEAFNKHYIAVIGGSISGSEAAYLLAEKGFEVVVFDMNKLP' A
#
# COMPACT_ATOMS: atom_id res chain seq x y z
N MET A 1 -3.97 28.77 -10.53
CA MET A 1 -3.98 27.36 -10.09
C MET A 1 -2.72 26.72 -10.64
N ASN A 2 -1.78 26.37 -9.75
CA ASN A 2 -0.46 25.88 -10.15
C ASN A 2 -0.58 24.43 -10.66
N THR A 3 0.00 24.15 -11.82
CA THR A 3 -0.11 22.89 -12.59
C THR A 3 0.62 21.68 -11.98
N ASN A 4 0.90 21.69 -10.67
CA ASN A 4 1.66 20.64 -9.98
C ASN A 4 0.78 19.66 -9.18
N GLU A 5 -0.54 19.81 -9.25
CA GLU A 5 -1.47 18.89 -8.62
C GLU A 5 -1.82 17.78 -9.60
N ALA A 6 -1.32 16.58 -9.32
CA ALA A 6 -1.86 15.27 -9.73
C ALA A 6 -0.76 14.27 -10.16
N PHE A 7 0.28 14.08 -9.34
CA PHE A 7 0.71 12.70 -9.16
C PHE A 7 -0.34 12.04 -8.28
N ASN A 8 -1.45 11.61 -8.91
CA ASN A 8 -2.46 10.76 -8.29
C ASN A 8 -1.70 9.62 -7.61
N LYS A 9 -1.61 9.66 -6.28
CA LYS A 9 -0.84 8.66 -5.54
C LYS A 9 -1.38 7.29 -5.93
N HIS A 10 -0.49 6.43 -6.40
CA HIS A 10 -0.88 5.12 -6.89
C HIS A 10 -1.49 4.29 -5.75
N TYR A 11 -2.53 3.52 -6.10
CA TYR A 11 -3.06 2.47 -5.23
C TYR A 11 -2.09 1.31 -5.23
N ILE A 12 -1.69 0.86 -4.04
CA ILE A 12 -0.68 -0.20 -3.90
C ILE A 12 -1.30 -1.43 -3.25
N ALA A 13 -1.15 -2.57 -3.92
CA ALA A 13 -1.45 -3.88 -3.35
C ALA A 13 -0.16 -4.51 -2.81
N VAL A 14 -0.18 -4.92 -1.54
CA VAL A 14 0.90 -5.71 -0.91
C VAL A 14 0.40 -7.13 -0.74
N ILE A 15 1.13 -8.12 -1.28
CA ILE A 15 0.77 -9.54 -1.18
C ILE A 15 1.67 -10.22 -0.15
N GLY A 16 1.06 -10.79 0.89
CA GLY A 16 1.70 -11.36 2.08
C GLY A 16 1.74 -10.38 3.25
N GLY A 17 1.04 -10.71 4.34
CA GLY A 17 0.87 -9.83 5.52
C GLY A 17 1.85 -10.04 6.66
N SER A 18 2.89 -10.86 6.46
CA SER A 18 3.92 -11.11 7.48
C SER A 18 4.81 -9.87 7.71
N ILE A 19 5.92 -10.01 8.45
CA ILE A 19 6.75 -8.89 8.93
C ILE A 19 7.17 -7.92 7.81
N SER A 20 7.70 -8.45 6.70
CA SER A 20 8.19 -7.60 5.60
C SER A 20 7.06 -6.91 4.83
N GLY A 21 5.92 -7.60 4.66
CA GLY A 21 4.76 -7.03 3.96
C GLY A 21 4.08 -5.95 4.78
N SER A 22 3.95 -6.18 6.09
CA SER A 22 3.42 -5.18 7.03
C SER A 22 4.28 -3.93 7.11
N GLU A 23 5.61 -4.07 7.18
CA GLU A 23 6.53 -2.94 7.21
C GLU A 23 6.48 -2.13 5.90
N ALA A 24 6.45 -2.82 4.75
CA ALA A 24 6.31 -2.16 3.46
C ALA A 24 4.99 -1.37 3.37
N ALA A 25 3.87 -1.96 3.82
CA ALA A 25 2.57 -1.30 3.83
C ALA A 25 2.57 -0.07 4.75
N TYR A 26 3.17 -0.17 5.93
CA TYR A 26 3.29 0.93 6.89
C TYR A 26 4.07 2.12 6.30
N LEU A 27 5.26 1.87 5.76
CA LEU A 27 6.10 2.91 5.16
C LEU A 27 5.45 3.59 3.95
N LEU A 28 4.65 2.85 3.17
CA LEU A 28 3.89 3.40 2.05
C LEU A 28 2.69 4.23 2.52
N ALA A 29 1.98 3.78 3.55
CA ALA A 29 0.89 4.53 4.17
C ALA A 29 1.37 5.84 4.81
N GLU A 30 2.53 5.85 5.49
CA GLU A 30 3.18 7.05 6.04
C GLU A 30 3.54 8.08 4.96
N LYS A 31 3.89 7.62 3.75
CA LYS A 31 4.10 8.47 2.57
C LYS A 31 2.77 8.91 1.91
N GLY A 32 1.66 8.47 2.48
CA GLY A 32 0.29 8.79 2.11
C GLY A 32 -0.20 8.09 0.85
N PHE A 33 0.37 6.95 0.47
CA PHE A 33 -0.22 6.08 -0.54
C PHE A 33 -1.43 5.33 0.04
N GLU A 34 -2.41 5.02 -0.81
CA GLU A 34 -3.50 4.13 -0.42
C GLU A 34 -3.06 2.68 -0.64
N VAL A 35 -3.01 1.91 0.45
CA VAL A 35 -2.40 0.58 0.47
C VAL A 35 -3.41 -0.47 0.93
N VAL A 36 -3.49 -1.58 0.20
CA VAL A 36 -4.28 -2.77 0.58
C VAL A 36 -3.34 -3.96 0.74
N VAL A 37 -3.42 -4.63 1.88
CA VAL A 37 -2.65 -5.85 2.16
C VAL A 37 -3.53 -7.07 1.95
N PHE A 38 -3.08 -7.99 1.10
CA PHE A 38 -3.69 -9.29 0.90
C PHE A 38 -2.83 -10.34 1.57
N ASP A 39 -3.35 -10.99 2.60
CA ASP A 39 -2.68 -12.14 3.20
C ASP A 39 -3.34 -13.45 2.77
N MET A 40 -2.55 -14.52 2.75
CA MET A 40 -3.06 -15.83 2.38
C MET A 40 -3.87 -16.41 3.54
N ASN A 41 -5.19 -16.49 3.36
CA ASN A 41 -6.02 -17.36 4.20
C ASN A 41 -5.73 -18.83 3.90
N LYS A 42 -6.01 -19.70 4.88
CA LYS A 42 -6.08 -21.14 4.61
C LYS A 42 -7.08 -21.38 3.49
N LEU A 43 -6.71 -22.27 2.56
CA LEU A 43 -7.65 -22.77 1.56
C LEU A 43 -8.87 -23.36 2.30
N PRO A 44 -10.10 -23.11 1.81
CA PRO A 44 -11.32 -23.63 2.41
C PRO A 44 -11.34 -25.17 2.43
#